data_AF-A0A534G6J4-F1
#
_entry.id   AF-A0A534G6J4-F1
#
_cell.length_a   1.000
_cell.length_b   1.000
_cell.length_c   1.000
_cell.angle_alpha   90.00
_cell.angle_beta   90.00
_cell.angle_gamma   90.00
#
_symmetry.space_group_name_H-M   'P 1'
#
loop_
_entity.id
_entity.type
_entity.pdbx_description
1 polymer ?
#
loop_
_entity_poly.entity_id
_entity_poly.type
_entity_poly.pdbx_seq_one_letter_code
_entity_poly.pdbx_strand_id
1 'polypeptide(L)' 'MLYEQELKTFVEGTTNFFEVAAQQPASIGSPYLMEGSPAVHEYTGVINISGKREGVVYFTAPKAMLTVLL' A
#
# COMPACT_ATOMS: atom_id res chain seq x y z
N MET A 1 -4.20 -9.28 17.53
CA MET A 1 -3.41 -8.05 17.28
C MET A 1 -2.64 -8.20 15.98
N LEU A 2 -2.48 -7.13 15.21
CA LEU A 2 -1.55 -7.08 14.08
C LEU A 2 -0.12 -6.99 14.65
N TYR A 3 0.79 -7.84 14.19
CA TYR A 3 2.18 -7.77 14.65
C TYR A 3 2.99 -6.84 13.73
N GLU A 4 3.99 -6.16 14.28
CA GLU A 4 4.90 -5.28 13.53
C GLU A 4 5.50 -5.99 12.29
N GLN A 5 5.81 -7.28 12.44
CA GLN A 5 6.35 -8.10 11.36
C GLN A 5 5.39 -8.23 10.17
N GLU A 6 4.08 -8.29 10.42
CA GLU A 6 3.07 -8.35 9.35
C GLU A 6 2.99 -7.02 8.60
N LEU A 7 3.06 -5.89 9.32
CA LEU A 7 3.12 -4.55 8.73
C LEU A 7 4.38 -4.39 7.86
N LYS A 8 5.52 -4.87 8.37
CA LYS A 8 6.80 -4.84 7.66
C LYS A 8 6.73 -5.61 6.33
N THR A 9 6.08 -6.77 6.29
CA THR A 9 5.87 -7.52 5.05
C THR A 9 5.11 -6.71 4.00
N PHE A 10 4.07 -5.97 4.39
CA PHE A 10 3.35 -5.10 3.46
C PHE A 10 4.20 -3.95 2.94
N VAL A 11 4.96 -3.31 3.83
CA VAL A 11 5.86 -2.20 3.48
C VAL A 11 6.93 -2.67 2.49
N GLU A 12 7.65 -3.76 2.82
CA GLU A 12 8.71 -4.32 1.97
C GLU A 12 8.16 -4.80 0.62
N GLY A 13 7.03 -5.51 0.63
CA GLY A 13 6.38 -5.97 -0.60
C GLY A 13 5.99 -4.82 -1.52
N THR A 14 5.49 -3.72 -0.96
CA THR A 14 5.11 -2.53 -1.72
C THR A 14 6.35 -1.82 -2.29
N THR A 15 7.42 -1.64 -1.50
CA THR A 15 8.68 -1.06 -2.01
C THR A 15 9.26 -1.88 -3.16
N ASN A 16 9.32 -3.20 -2.98
CA ASN A 16 9.87 -4.11 -3.98
C ASN A 16 9.04 -4.10 -5.28
N PHE A 17 7.71 -3.97 -5.18
CA PHE A 17 6.86 -3.82 -6.36
C PHE A 17 7.28 -2.63 -7.21
N PHE A 18 7.48 -1.45 -6.60
CA PHE A 18 7.88 -0.25 -7.34
C PHE A 18 9.31 -0.35 -7.89
N GLU A 19 10.23 -0.97 -7.14
CA GLU A 19 11.59 -1.22 -7.64
C GLU A 19 11.58 -2.05 -8.92
N VAL A 20 10.76 -3.11 -8.98
CA VAL A 20 10.67 -4.00 -10.16
C VAL A 20 9.83 -3.38 -11.28
N ALA A 21 8.65 -2.84 -10.96
CA ALA A 21 7.68 -2.38 -11.95
C ALA A 21 8.05 -1.02 -12.55
N ALA A 22 8.63 -0.13 -11.75
CA ALA A 22 8.94 1.25 -12.15
C ALA A 22 10.44 1.51 -12.36
N GLN A 23 11.31 0.52 -12.06
CA GLN A 23 12.77 0.70 -11.98
C GLN A 23 13.20 1.83 -11.06
N GLN A 24 12.34 2.21 -10.12
CA GLN A 24 12.57 3.27 -9.14
C GLN A 24 12.05 2.83 -7.77
N PRO A 25 12.89 2.84 -6.73
CA PRO A 25 12.44 2.47 -5.40
C PRO A 25 11.45 3.51 -4.86
N ALA A 26 10.37 3.05 -4.23
CA ALA A 26 9.46 3.95 -3.53
C ALA A 26 10.11 4.50 -2.26
N SER A 27 9.89 5.79 -1.98
CA SER A 27 10.20 6.37 -0.68
C SER A 27 8.98 6.22 0.23
N ILE A 28 9.16 5.61 1.40
CA ILE A 28 8.08 5.34 2.35
C ILE A 28 8.24 6.22 3.59
N GLY A 29 7.17 6.94 3.94
CA GLY A 29 7.07 7.67 5.20
C GLY A 29 6.84 6.74 6.41
N SER A 30 6.94 7.28 7.62
CA SER A 30 6.69 6.50 8.83
C SER A 30 5.23 6.00 8.89
N PRO A 31 4.99 4.69 9.11
CA PRO A 31 3.65 4.17 9.31
C PRO A 31 3.01 4.75 10.57
N TYR A 32 1.71 5.03 10.53
CA TYR A 32 0.96 5.57 11.66
C TYR A 32 -0.46 5.00 11.72
N LEU A 33 -1.07 5.04 12.90
CA LEU A 33 -2.50 4.78 13.05
C LEU A 33 -3.26 6.00 12.54
N MET A 34 -4.11 5.79 11.54
CA MET A 34 -4.92 6.84 10.97
C MET A 34 -6.00 7.31 11.95
N GLU A 35 -6.07 8.62 12.16
CA GLU A 35 -7.19 9.29 12.82
C GLU A 35 -8.03 10.05 11.77
N GLY A 36 -9.35 9.95 11.85
CA GLY A 36 -10.26 10.60 10.91
C GLY A 36 -10.39 9.86 9.57
N SER A 37 -10.69 10.61 8.50
CA SER A 37 -10.95 10.03 7.18
C SER A 37 -9.68 9.90 6.32
N PRO A 38 -9.50 8.78 5.60
CA PRO A 38 -8.37 8.61 4.69
C PRO A 38 -8.34 9.64 3.58
N ALA A 39 -7.14 10.09 3.25
CA ALA A 39 -6.90 10.74 1.97
C ALA A 39 -7.09 9.68 0.88
N VAL A 40 -8.00 9.96 -0.06
CA VAL A 40 -8.33 9.06 -1.18
C VAL A 40 -8.06 9.81 -2.49
N HIS A 41 -7.34 9.16 -3.38
CA HIS A 41 -7.06 9.61 -4.74
C HIS A 41 -8.07 9.01 -5.75
N GLU A 42 -7.94 9.42 -7.02
CA GLU A 42 -8.87 9.07 -8.10
C GLU A 42 -8.99 7.56 -8.34
N TYR A 43 -7.93 6.79 -8.05
CA TYR A 43 -7.92 5.34 -8.19
C TYR A 43 -7.66 4.67 -6.85
N THR A 44 -8.45 3.64 -6.56
CA THR A 44 -8.27 2.80 -5.37
C THR A 44 -8.32 1.33 -5.75
N GLY A 45 -7.22 0.62 -5.47
CA GLY A 45 -7.17 -0.83 -5.47
C GLY A 45 -7.58 -1.38 -4.11
N VAL A 46 -8.38 -2.45 -4.12
CA VAL A 46 -8.87 -3.10 -2.90
C VAL A 46 -8.40 -4.56 -2.90
N ILE A 47 -7.68 -4.95 -1.86
CA ILE A 47 -7.18 -6.31 -1.68
C ILE A 47 -7.82 -6.87 -0.41
N ASN A 48 -8.78 -7.78 -0.58
CA ASN A 48 -9.41 -8.47 0.55
C ASN A 48 -8.49 -9.58 1.08
N ILE A 49 -8.38 -9.66 2.40
CA ILE A 49 -7.63 -10.69 3.14
C ILE A 49 -8.64 -11.55 3.88
N SER A 50 -8.57 -12.86 3.67
CA SER A 50 -9.45 -13.83 4.33
C SER A 50 -8.67 -15.00 4.94
N GLY A 51 -9.27 -15.74 5.88
CA GLY A 51 -8.73 -16.98 6.44
C GLY A 51 -8.45 -16.86 7.94
N LYS A 52 -7.20 -17.12 8.37
CA LYS A 52 -6.83 -16.96 9.79
C LYS A 52 -6.97 -15.52 10.29
N ARG A 53 -6.95 -14.55 9.38
CA ARG A 53 -7.22 -13.14 9.60
C ARG A 53 -8.14 -12.66 8.50
N GLU A 54 -9.11 -11.84 8.89
CA GLU A 54 -9.99 -11.12 7.98
C GLU A 54 -9.57 -9.65 7.97
N GLY A 55 -9.53 -9.04 6.79
CA GLY A 55 -9.11 -7.64 6.65
C GLY A 55 -9.10 -7.17 5.21
N VAL A 56 -8.62 -5.96 5.00
CA VAL A 56 -8.56 -5.33 3.68
C VAL A 56 -7.39 -4.36 3.63
N VAL A 57 -6.71 -4.34 2.49
CA VAL A 57 -5.71 -3.32 2.16
C VAL A 57 -6.29 -2.42 1.07
N TYR A 58 -6.27 -1.12 1.35
CA TYR A 58 -6.62 -0.08 0.40
C TYR A 58 -5.35 0.59 -0.10
N PHE A 59 -5.12 0.53 -1.41
CA PHE A 59 -4.06 1.29 -2.07
C PHE A 59 -4.71 2.37 -2.92
N THR A 60 -4.31 3.63 -2.73
CA THR A 60 -4.88 4.74 -3.48
C THR A 60 -3.78 5.56 -4.14
N ALA A 61 -3.99 5.95 -5.39
CA ALA A 61 -2.98 6.63 -6.20
C ALA A 61 -3.60 7.64 -7.19
N PRO A 62 -2.92 8.76 -7.46
CA PRO A 62 -3.36 9.73 -8.47
C PRO A 62 -3.13 9.19 -9.88
N LYS A 63 -3.91 9.70 -10.84
CA LYS A 63 -3.81 9.29 -12.26
C LYS A 63 -2.39 9.42 -12.83
N ALA A 64 -1.70 10.50 -12.46
CA ALA A 64 -0.36 10.80 -12.94
C ALA A 64 0.65 9.71 -12.56
N MET A 65 0.53 9.15 -11.35
CA MET A 65 1.41 8.06 -10.89
C MET A 65 1.18 6.78 -11.70
N LEU A 66 -0.08 6.41 -11.91
CA LEU A 66 -0.40 5.18 -12.65
C LEU A 66 0.00 5.24 -14.12
N THR A 67 -0.01 6.42 -14.73
CA THR A 67 0.40 6.62 -16.13
C THR A 67 1.89 6.34 -16.35
N VAL A 68 2.71 6.46 -15.32
CA VAL A 68 4.16 6.16 -15.40
C VAL A 68 4.45 4.67 -15.17
N LEU A 69 3.49 3.93 -14.61
CA LEU A 69 3.63 2.52 -14.23
C LEU A 69 3.03 1.54 -15.26
N LEU A 70 2.24 2.03 -16.22
CA LEU A 70 1.50 1.27 -17.24
C LEU A 70 1.94 1.69 -18.65
#